data_AF-A0A7S1Z0G2-F1
#
_entry.id   AF-A0A7S1Z0G2-F1
#
_cell.length_a   1.000
_cell.length_b   1.000
_cell.length_c   1.000
_cell.angle_alpha   90.00
_cell.angle_beta   90.00
_cell.angle_gamma   90.00
#
_symmetry.space_group_name_H-M   'P 1'
#
loop_
_entity.id
_entity.type
_entity.pdbx_description
1 polymer ?
#
loop_
_entity_poly.entity_id
_entity_poly.type
_entity_poly.pdbx_seq_one_letter_code
_entity_poly.pdbx_strand_id
1 'polypeptide(L)'
;VAAPSVPVTIALEEKISVSMTREGGVDSADVKGTLTLTANTEAGSAAVVSINKDVLSRTCKSGWTFSTHPKVDKAKYGKGGVLALKKGGFPVARPVGVLRWGYSSEDAAPITVNCWPEDDGSGGAINVNIEFELNRTDVVLSDVNIVLPLGTTDPPAVESIDGQYKHDPGRGMLCWHHDVVDENNASGSLEFSIAGSDVDAFFPVQVMFKSETLYCPVEVTSVVSSANGASIPNAISKSLVPDAYQCA
;
A
#
# COMPACT_ATOMS: atom_id res chain seq x y z
N VAL A 1 8.89 -25.04 -10.15
CA VAL A 1 9.27 -23.65 -9.80
C VAL A 1 10.34 -23.24 -10.79
N ALA A 2 10.11 -22.20 -11.61
CA ALA A 2 11.12 -21.71 -12.53
C ALA A 2 12.37 -21.28 -11.74
N ALA A 3 13.57 -21.59 -12.25
CA ALA A 3 14.79 -21.12 -11.63
C ALA A 3 14.76 -19.58 -11.57
N PRO A 4 15.22 -18.94 -10.47
CA PRO A 4 15.32 -17.49 -10.42
C PRO A 4 16.15 -16.99 -11.60
N SER A 5 15.61 -16.03 -12.35
CA SER A 5 16.25 -15.52 -13.58
C SER A 5 17.50 -14.66 -13.32
N VAL A 6 17.76 -14.30 -12.05
CA VAL A 6 18.86 -13.42 -11.63
C VAL A 6 19.49 -13.87 -10.30
N PRO A 7 20.80 -13.63 -10.07
CA PRO A 7 21.48 -13.94 -8.80
C PRO A 7 20.91 -13.28 -7.55
N VAL A 8 20.27 -12.11 -7.65
CA VAL A 8 19.71 -11.36 -6.52
C VAL A 8 18.33 -10.82 -6.88
N THR A 9 17.37 -10.95 -5.97
CA THR A 9 16.08 -10.25 -6.04
C THR A 9 16.01 -9.23 -4.90
N ILE A 10 15.57 -8.02 -5.21
CA ILE A 10 15.30 -6.96 -4.25
C ILE A 10 13.80 -6.64 -4.30
N ALA A 11 13.12 -6.71 -3.17
CA ALA A 11 11.73 -6.29 -3.03
C ALA A 11 11.66 -5.03 -2.17
N LEU A 12 10.99 -4.00 -2.70
CA LEU A 12 10.66 -2.77 -2.02
C LEU A 12 9.16 -2.80 -1.71
N GLU A 13 8.82 -3.15 -0.48
CA GLU A 13 7.44 -3.43 -0.09
C GLU A 13 6.99 -2.41 0.95
N GLU A 14 5.85 -1.78 0.71
CA GLU A 14 5.16 -0.88 1.63
C GLU A 14 3.77 -1.41 1.97
N LYS A 15 3.42 -1.21 3.23
CA LYS A 15 2.11 -1.46 3.79
C LYS A 15 1.59 -0.17 4.39
N ILE A 16 0.37 0.22 4.05
CA ILE A 16 -0.28 1.40 4.61
C ILE A 16 -1.45 1.01 5.51
N SER A 17 -1.54 1.66 6.66
CA SER A 17 -2.67 1.59 7.57
C SER A 17 -3.35 2.96 7.65
N VAL A 18 -4.65 3.03 7.39
CA VAL A 18 -5.43 4.28 7.44
C VAL A 18 -6.71 4.07 8.24
N SER A 19 -7.01 5.00 9.14
CA SER A 19 -8.29 5.12 9.83
C SER A 19 -8.92 6.47 9.50
N MET A 20 -10.17 6.46 9.08
CA MET A 20 -10.94 7.65 8.72
C MET A 20 -12.28 7.68 9.46
N THR A 21 -12.81 8.87 9.65
CA THR A 21 -14.20 9.10 10.03
C THR A 21 -15.13 8.80 8.85
N ARG A 22 -16.44 8.70 9.12
CA ARG A 22 -17.49 8.49 8.10
C ARG A 22 -17.52 9.58 7.03
N GLU A 23 -17.11 10.78 7.41
CA GLU A 23 -17.08 11.99 6.60
C GLU A 23 -15.77 12.15 5.80
N GLY A 24 -14.90 11.14 5.81
CA GLY A 24 -13.61 11.15 5.11
C GLY A 24 -12.47 11.89 5.83
N GLY A 25 -12.67 12.31 7.09
CA GLY A 25 -11.60 12.87 7.91
C GLY A 25 -10.56 11.82 8.28
N VAL A 26 -9.27 12.08 8.05
CA VAL A 26 -8.20 11.11 8.34
C VAL A 26 -7.75 11.23 9.80
N ASP A 27 -8.01 10.20 10.61
CA ASP A 27 -7.56 10.13 12.01
C ASP A 27 -6.10 9.70 12.13
N SER A 28 -5.69 8.74 11.29
CA SER A 28 -4.31 8.27 11.23
C SER A 28 -3.98 7.66 9.87
N ALA A 29 -2.75 7.88 9.40
CA ALA A 29 -2.22 7.22 8.22
C ALA A 29 -0.73 6.91 8.41
N ASP A 30 -0.42 5.61 8.45
CA ASP A 30 0.90 5.07 8.75
C ASP A 30 1.37 4.15 7.62
N VAL A 31 2.53 4.46 7.04
CA VAL A 31 3.22 3.63 6.06
C VAL A 31 4.39 2.93 6.73
N LYS A 32 4.50 1.62 6.54
CA LYS A 32 5.65 0.80 6.94
C LYS A 32 6.20 0.10 5.71
N GLY A 33 7.50 0.26 5.47
CA GLY A 33 8.13 -0.40 4.34
C GLY A 33 9.46 -1.07 4.65
N THR A 34 9.86 -1.96 3.75
CA THR A 34 11.06 -2.78 3.86
C THR A 34 11.73 -2.94 2.50
N LEU A 35 13.06 -2.82 2.47
CA LEU A 35 13.91 -3.35 1.39
C LEU A 35 14.37 -4.74 1.80
N THR A 36 13.90 -5.75 1.08
CA THR A 36 14.24 -7.16 1.27
C THR A 36 15.18 -7.62 0.17
N LEU A 37 16.30 -8.23 0.55
CA LEU A 37 17.23 -8.87 -0.38
C LEU A 37 17.09 -10.40 -0.29
N THR A 38 16.94 -11.05 -1.43
CA THR A 38 17.03 -12.51 -1.56
C THR A 38 18.20 -12.86 -2.47
N ALA A 39 19.20 -13.56 -1.93
CA ALA A 39 20.25 -14.16 -2.74
C ALA A 39 19.70 -15.42 -3.38
N ASN A 40 19.62 -15.49 -4.70
CA ASN A 40 19.06 -16.62 -5.43
C ASN A 40 20.11 -17.67 -5.79
N THR A 41 21.38 -17.25 -5.81
CA THR A 41 22.54 -18.09 -6.11
C THR A 41 23.69 -17.74 -5.17
N GLU A 42 24.75 -18.56 -5.16
CA GLU A 42 25.95 -18.27 -4.37
C GLU A 42 26.61 -16.94 -4.76
N ALA A 43 26.55 -16.56 -6.04
CA ALA A 43 27.06 -15.26 -6.49
C ALA A 43 26.32 -14.08 -5.81
N GLY A 44 25.02 -14.24 -5.51
CA GLY A 44 24.22 -13.25 -4.80
C GLY A 44 24.49 -13.21 -3.29
N SER A 45 25.07 -14.25 -2.70
CA SER A 45 25.44 -14.30 -1.27
C SER A 45 26.39 -13.15 -0.91
N ALA A 46 27.29 -12.78 -1.82
CA ALA A 46 28.26 -11.72 -1.61
C ALA A 46 27.72 -10.30 -1.89
N ALA A 47 26.41 -10.13 -2.16
CA ALA A 47 25.85 -8.87 -2.61
C ALA A 47 26.03 -7.71 -1.62
N VAL A 48 26.25 -6.52 -2.17
CA VAL A 48 26.26 -5.23 -1.50
C VAL A 48 25.34 -4.31 -2.29
N VAL A 49 24.33 -3.75 -1.62
CA VAL A 49 23.36 -2.85 -2.25
C VAL A 49 23.67 -1.42 -1.85
N SER A 50 23.76 -0.52 -2.82
CA SER A 50 23.83 0.92 -2.56
C SER A 50 22.49 1.56 -2.87
N ILE A 51 22.05 2.50 -2.03
CA ILE A 51 20.85 3.30 -2.26
C ILE A 51 21.21 4.79 -2.39
N ASN A 52 20.35 5.55 -3.06
CA ASN A 52 20.49 6.99 -3.20
C ASN A 52 20.12 7.71 -1.90
N LYS A 53 21.11 7.89 -1.02
CA LYS A 53 20.89 8.54 0.27
C LYS A 53 20.53 10.02 0.17
N ASP A 54 20.97 10.69 -0.89
CA ASP A 54 20.70 12.11 -1.12
C ASP A 54 19.25 12.37 -1.54
N VAL A 55 18.59 11.41 -2.19
CA VAL A 55 17.15 11.45 -2.44
C VAL A 55 16.39 11.29 -1.13
N LEU A 56 16.76 10.29 -0.31
CA LEU A 56 16.12 10.09 1.00
C LEU A 56 16.27 11.31 1.90
N SER A 57 17.45 11.92 2.00
CA SER A 57 17.68 13.07 2.88
C SER A 57 16.95 14.34 2.45
N ARG A 58 16.69 14.53 1.15
CA ARG A 58 15.96 15.69 0.63
C ARG A 58 14.45 15.55 0.76
N THR A 59 13.93 14.34 0.56
CA THR A 59 12.48 14.09 0.51
C THR A 59 11.91 13.60 1.84
N CYS A 60 12.62 12.71 2.55
CA CYS A 60 12.13 12.09 3.78
C CYS A 60 12.48 12.95 5.00
N LYS A 61 11.65 13.96 5.27
CA LYS A 61 11.82 14.91 6.38
C LYS A 61 11.06 14.46 7.64
N SER A 62 10.14 15.29 8.15
CA SER A 62 9.33 14.97 9.33
C SER A 62 8.46 13.73 9.08
N GLY A 63 8.18 12.96 10.14
CA GLY A 63 7.37 11.74 10.07
C GLY A 63 8.12 10.49 9.60
N TRP A 64 9.31 10.62 9.02
CA TRP A 64 10.09 9.48 8.51
C TRP A 64 11.04 8.88 9.55
N THR A 65 11.11 7.55 9.58
CA THR A 65 12.09 6.80 10.36
C THR A 65 12.76 5.74 9.50
N PHE A 66 14.06 5.47 9.73
CA PHE A 66 14.81 4.44 9.01
C PHE A 66 15.60 3.58 9.99
N SER A 67 15.58 2.27 9.77
CA SER A 67 16.36 1.32 10.57
C SER A 67 16.93 0.20 9.71
N THR A 68 18.21 -0.09 9.89
CA THR A 68 18.85 -1.23 9.22
C THR A 68 18.75 -2.49 10.08
N HIS A 69 18.75 -3.66 9.45
CA HIS A 69 18.85 -4.93 10.15
C HIS A 69 20.10 -5.01 11.07
N PRO A 70 20.09 -5.69 12.23
CA PRO A 70 21.23 -5.74 13.16
C PRO A 70 22.55 -6.24 12.56
N LYS A 71 22.45 -7.11 11.54
CA LYS A 71 23.61 -7.65 10.81
C LYS A 71 24.14 -6.73 9.70
N VAL A 72 23.44 -5.66 9.36
CA VAL A 72 23.91 -4.66 8.37
C VAL A 72 24.88 -3.68 9.02
N ASP A 73 25.89 -3.28 8.28
CA ASP A 73 26.87 -2.26 8.69
C ASP A 73 26.22 -0.86 8.70
N LYS A 74 25.82 -0.42 9.90
CA LYS A 74 25.20 0.89 10.14
C LYS A 74 26.10 2.07 9.73
N ALA A 75 27.42 1.93 9.81
CA ALA A 75 28.33 3.02 9.47
C ALA A 75 28.40 3.22 7.95
N LYS A 76 28.42 2.12 7.18
CA LYS A 76 28.37 2.15 5.71
C LYS A 76 27.04 2.70 5.19
N TYR A 77 25.92 2.26 5.77
CA TYR A 77 24.61 2.85 5.49
C TYR A 77 24.56 4.34 5.87
N GLY A 78 25.11 4.67 7.05
CA GLY A 78 25.20 6.02 7.60
C GLY A 78 25.94 7.00 6.70
N LYS A 79 27.08 6.60 6.14
CA LYS A 79 27.92 7.49 5.33
C LYS A 79 27.52 7.57 3.86
N GLY A 80 27.03 6.48 3.27
CA GLY A 80 26.85 6.41 1.82
C GLY A 80 25.70 5.54 1.33
N GLY A 81 24.75 5.17 2.19
CA GLY A 81 23.60 4.36 1.77
C GLY A 81 23.96 2.92 1.40
N VAL A 82 25.10 2.40 1.88
CA VAL A 82 25.56 1.05 1.54
C VAL A 82 24.99 0.02 2.53
N LEU A 83 24.15 -0.88 2.03
CA LEU A 83 23.53 -1.99 2.73
C LEU A 83 24.36 -3.26 2.50
N ALA A 84 25.33 -3.50 3.40
CA ALA A 84 26.19 -4.68 3.42
C ALA A 84 26.12 -5.38 4.78
N LEU A 85 26.23 -6.71 4.81
CA LEU A 85 26.38 -7.44 6.06
C LEU A 85 27.75 -7.17 6.69
N LYS A 86 27.80 -7.10 8.02
CA LYS A 86 29.04 -6.90 8.79
C LYS A 86 30.02 -8.07 8.63
N LYS A 87 29.48 -9.29 8.51
CA LYS A 87 30.23 -10.55 8.39
C LYS A 87 29.41 -11.57 7.59
N GLY A 88 30.09 -12.37 6.77
CA GLY A 88 29.49 -13.40 5.93
C GLY A 88 28.69 -12.84 4.76
N GLY A 89 28.03 -13.73 4.03
CA GLY A 89 27.12 -13.41 2.93
C GLY A 89 25.65 -13.58 3.29
N PHE A 90 24.78 -13.11 2.41
CA PHE A 90 23.34 -13.33 2.49
C PHE A 90 23.02 -14.83 2.30
N PRO A 91 22.14 -15.40 3.13
CA PRO A 91 21.72 -16.78 2.95
C PRO A 91 21.00 -16.97 1.61
N VAL A 92 21.44 -17.97 0.85
CA VAL A 92 20.81 -18.33 -0.44
C VAL A 92 19.38 -18.82 -0.21
N ALA A 93 18.47 -18.41 -1.09
CA ALA A 93 17.04 -18.70 -1.11
C ALA A 93 16.28 -18.26 0.16
N ARG A 94 16.85 -17.34 0.95
CA ARG A 94 16.19 -16.79 2.15
C ARG A 94 16.10 -15.27 2.07
N PRO A 95 14.89 -14.68 2.10
CA PRO A 95 14.73 -13.24 2.14
C PRO A 95 15.26 -12.64 3.44
N VAL A 96 15.96 -11.52 3.32
CA VAL A 96 16.48 -10.74 4.45
C VAL A 96 16.08 -9.28 4.27
N GLY A 97 15.18 -8.77 5.13
CA GLY A 97 14.91 -7.34 5.23
C GLY A 97 16.15 -6.62 5.76
N VAL A 98 16.76 -5.75 4.94
CA VAL A 98 18.03 -5.08 5.26
C VAL A 98 17.86 -3.63 5.68
N LEU A 99 16.81 -2.97 5.19
CA LEU A 99 16.40 -1.62 5.56
C LEU A 99 14.88 -1.62 5.78
N ARG A 100 14.44 -0.95 6.83
CA ARG A 100 13.03 -0.68 7.11
C ARG A 100 12.82 0.82 7.25
N TRP A 101 11.66 1.29 6.85
CA TRP A 101 11.22 2.64 7.09
C TRP A 101 9.80 2.67 7.63
N GLY A 102 9.50 3.75 8.34
CA GLY A 102 8.15 4.12 8.73
C GLY A 102 7.91 5.58 8.36
N TYR A 103 6.70 5.90 7.93
CA TYR A 103 6.22 7.26 7.68
C TYR A 103 4.83 7.41 8.27
N SER A 104 4.60 8.48 9.02
CA SER A 104 3.31 8.80 9.62
C SER A 104 3.00 10.27 9.38
N SER A 105 1.82 10.55 8.83
CA SER A 105 1.34 11.90 8.52
C SER A 105 -0.17 11.84 8.29
N GLU A 106 -0.91 12.88 8.64
CA GLU A 106 -2.35 12.97 8.33
C GLU A 106 -2.57 12.95 6.80
N ASP A 107 -1.69 13.60 6.04
CA ASP A 107 -1.70 13.61 4.56
C ASP A 107 -1.23 12.29 3.90
N ALA A 108 -0.96 11.23 4.67
CA ALA A 108 -0.43 10.00 4.10
C ALA A 108 -1.50 9.13 3.43
N ALA A 109 -2.79 9.34 3.65
CA ALA A 109 -3.85 8.57 2.99
C ALA A 109 -3.92 8.89 1.48
N PRO A 110 -3.65 7.93 0.56
CA PRO A 110 -3.65 8.20 -0.88
C PRO A 110 -5.06 8.42 -1.43
N ILE A 111 -6.07 7.79 -0.81
CA ILE A 111 -7.48 7.86 -1.22
C ILE A 111 -8.38 8.00 0.02
N THR A 112 -9.22 9.01 0.07
CA THR A 112 -10.23 9.16 1.14
C THR A 112 -11.57 8.62 0.66
N VAL A 113 -12.36 8.12 1.60
CA VAL A 113 -13.72 7.64 1.35
C VAL A 113 -14.66 8.33 2.30
N ASN A 114 -15.78 8.79 1.75
CA ASN A 114 -16.84 9.49 2.44
C ASN A 114 -18.15 8.72 2.24
N CYS A 115 -18.87 8.33 3.29
CA CYS A 115 -20.07 7.50 3.19
C CYS A 115 -21.21 8.06 4.02
N TRP A 116 -22.32 8.41 3.36
CA TRP A 116 -23.50 9.07 3.94
C TRP A 116 -24.76 8.21 3.73
N PRO A 117 -25.06 7.30 4.67
CA PRO A 117 -26.35 6.61 4.72
C PRO A 117 -27.43 7.47 5.41
N GLU A 118 -28.59 7.63 4.76
CA GLU A 118 -29.73 8.40 5.25
C GLU A 118 -31.05 7.61 5.12
N ASP A 119 -31.89 7.64 6.15
CA ASP A 119 -33.25 7.08 6.09
C ASP A 119 -34.09 7.91 5.10
N ASP A 120 -34.86 7.23 4.23
CA ASP A 120 -35.73 7.89 3.24
C ASP A 120 -36.93 8.66 3.86
N GLY A 121 -37.05 8.64 5.18
CA GLY A 121 -38.09 9.31 5.96
C GLY A 121 -39.39 8.51 6.06
N SER A 122 -39.47 7.37 5.37
CA SER A 122 -40.59 6.42 5.44
C SER A 122 -40.31 5.24 6.37
N GLY A 123 -39.05 5.09 6.82
CA GLY A 123 -38.60 4.02 7.72
C GLY A 123 -38.52 2.64 7.04
N GLY A 124 -38.50 2.62 5.70
CA GLY A 124 -38.48 1.40 4.89
C GLY A 124 -37.22 1.22 4.05
N ALA A 125 -36.50 2.29 3.75
CA ALA A 125 -35.28 2.25 2.96
C ALA A 125 -34.25 3.27 3.45
N ILE A 126 -32.99 2.95 3.17
CA ILE A 126 -31.84 3.83 3.38
C ILE A 126 -31.27 4.16 2.01
N ASN A 127 -31.09 5.45 1.74
CA ASN A 127 -30.34 5.96 0.62
C ASN A 127 -28.88 6.13 1.05
N VAL A 128 -27.95 5.58 0.29
CA VAL A 128 -26.53 5.63 0.59
C VAL A 128 -25.82 6.34 -0.55
N ASN A 129 -25.15 7.44 -0.23
CA ASN A 129 -24.20 8.10 -1.12
C ASN A 129 -22.78 7.85 -0.57
N ILE A 130 -21.92 7.27 -1.41
CA ILE A 130 -20.51 7.02 -1.07
C ILE A 130 -19.63 7.59 -2.18
N GLU A 131 -18.57 8.28 -1.77
CA GLU A 131 -17.63 8.96 -2.66
C GLU A 131 -16.20 8.62 -2.28
N PHE A 132 -15.28 8.65 -3.26
CA PHE A 132 -13.86 8.66 -2.99
C PHE A 132 -13.16 9.85 -3.65
N GLU A 133 -12.02 10.25 -3.07
CA GLU A 133 -11.11 11.24 -3.65
C GLU A 133 -9.65 10.76 -3.52
N LEU A 134 -8.89 10.86 -4.61
CA LEU A 134 -7.46 10.56 -4.68
C LEU A 134 -6.67 11.80 -4.25
N ASN A 135 -6.16 11.79 -3.03
CA ASN A 135 -5.39 12.89 -2.45
C ASN A 135 -3.95 12.97 -2.99
N ARG A 136 -3.40 11.83 -3.43
CA ARG A 136 -2.06 11.74 -4.03
C ARG A 136 -2.14 11.43 -5.52
N THR A 137 -2.17 12.48 -6.32
CA THR A 137 -2.26 12.38 -7.79
C THR A 137 -1.00 11.79 -8.46
N ASP A 138 0.11 11.68 -7.74
CA ASP A 138 1.32 11.01 -8.23
C ASP A 138 1.25 9.47 -8.11
N VAL A 139 0.25 8.95 -7.40
CA VAL A 139 0.03 7.52 -7.21
C VAL A 139 -0.95 7.00 -8.25
N VAL A 140 -0.64 5.81 -8.78
CA VAL A 140 -1.58 5.02 -9.58
C VAL A 140 -2.02 3.84 -8.72
N LEU A 141 -3.31 3.80 -8.37
CA LEU A 141 -3.92 2.69 -7.66
C LEU A 141 -4.55 1.74 -8.68
N SER A 142 -4.35 0.44 -8.48
CA SER A 142 -4.92 -0.61 -9.34
C SER A 142 -5.71 -1.59 -8.49
N ASP A 143 -6.72 -2.22 -9.11
CA ASP A 143 -7.60 -3.19 -8.44
C ASP A 143 -8.18 -2.59 -7.15
N VAL A 144 -8.74 -1.39 -7.26
CA VAL A 144 -9.32 -0.63 -6.15
C VAL A 144 -10.69 -1.23 -5.83
N ASN A 145 -10.86 -1.67 -4.59
CA ASN A 145 -12.09 -2.27 -4.08
C ASN A 145 -12.48 -1.54 -2.79
N ILE A 146 -13.56 -0.77 -2.84
CA ILE A 146 -14.20 -0.13 -1.69
C ILE A 146 -15.35 -1.04 -1.26
N VAL A 147 -15.25 -1.65 -0.09
CA VAL A 147 -16.13 -2.73 0.37
C VAL A 147 -16.89 -2.25 1.60
N LEU A 148 -18.22 -2.32 1.56
CA LEU A 148 -19.08 -1.94 2.69
C LEU A 148 -20.11 -3.04 3.01
N PRO A 149 -20.38 -3.28 4.30
CA PRO A 149 -21.53 -4.09 4.71
C PRO A 149 -22.84 -3.41 4.31
N LEU A 150 -23.89 -4.19 4.12
CA LEU A 150 -25.22 -3.71 3.70
C LEU A 150 -26.28 -3.84 4.80
N GLY A 151 -25.97 -4.49 5.93
CA GLY A 151 -26.95 -4.79 7.00
C GLY A 151 -28.03 -5.82 6.62
N THR A 152 -28.09 -6.24 5.36
CA THR A 152 -29.03 -7.22 4.83
C THR A 152 -28.34 -8.09 3.76
N THR A 153 -29.00 -9.19 3.37
CA THR A 153 -28.60 -10.03 2.24
C THR A 153 -29.31 -9.66 0.93
N ASP A 154 -30.23 -8.69 1.00
CA ASP A 154 -30.96 -8.19 -0.17
C ASP A 154 -30.04 -7.33 -1.05
N PRO A 155 -30.22 -7.38 -2.38
CA PRO A 155 -29.41 -6.58 -3.29
C PRO A 155 -29.74 -5.09 -3.18
N PRO A 156 -28.73 -4.20 -3.22
CA PRO A 156 -28.97 -2.76 -3.29
C PRO A 156 -29.52 -2.38 -4.66
N ALA A 157 -30.43 -1.40 -4.68
CA ALA A 157 -30.92 -0.76 -5.89
C ALA A 157 -29.98 0.39 -6.27
N VAL A 158 -28.98 0.10 -7.11
CA VAL A 158 -28.01 1.10 -7.58
C VAL A 158 -28.66 2.10 -8.53
N GLU A 159 -28.55 3.38 -8.19
CA GLU A 159 -29.13 4.51 -8.91
C GLU A 159 -28.11 5.17 -9.83
N SER A 160 -26.91 5.41 -9.32
CA SER A 160 -25.78 5.99 -10.06
C SER A 160 -24.47 5.36 -9.60
N ILE A 161 -23.50 5.18 -10.51
CA ILE A 161 -22.21 4.59 -10.20
C ILE A 161 -21.13 5.01 -11.20
N ASP A 162 -19.99 5.45 -10.68
CA ASP A 162 -18.72 5.44 -11.39
C ASP A 162 -18.02 4.10 -11.16
N GLY A 163 -17.61 3.37 -12.20
CA GLY A 163 -16.98 2.06 -12.06
C GLY A 163 -17.99 0.90 -12.06
N GLN A 164 -17.71 -0.15 -11.30
CA GLN A 164 -18.52 -1.37 -11.27
C GLN A 164 -18.81 -1.79 -9.84
N TYR A 165 -19.88 -2.56 -9.61
CA TYR A 165 -20.15 -3.14 -8.29
C TYR A 165 -20.42 -4.64 -8.36
N LYS A 166 -20.21 -5.30 -7.22
CA LYS A 166 -20.59 -6.68 -6.99
C LYS A 166 -21.24 -6.83 -5.62
N HIS A 167 -22.42 -7.42 -5.58
CA HIS A 167 -23.10 -7.80 -4.34
C HIS A 167 -22.77 -9.25 -3.96
N ASP A 168 -22.37 -9.47 -2.70
CA ASP A 168 -22.22 -10.79 -2.08
C ASP A 168 -23.37 -11.03 -1.09
N PRO A 169 -24.46 -11.70 -1.50
CA PRO A 169 -25.61 -11.96 -0.63
C PRO A 169 -25.27 -12.92 0.51
N GLY A 170 -24.25 -13.76 0.38
CA GLY A 170 -23.86 -14.69 1.44
C GLY A 170 -23.21 -14.01 2.63
N ARG A 171 -22.66 -12.80 2.41
CA ARG A 171 -22.02 -11.98 3.44
C ARG A 171 -22.75 -10.66 3.71
N GLY A 172 -23.72 -10.29 2.88
CA GLY A 172 -24.38 -8.99 2.95
C GLY A 172 -23.42 -7.83 2.69
N MET A 173 -22.59 -7.95 1.65
CA MET A 173 -21.55 -6.97 1.33
C MET A 173 -21.69 -6.45 -0.09
N LEU A 174 -21.41 -5.16 -0.30
CA LEU A 174 -21.17 -4.58 -1.61
C LEU A 174 -19.67 -4.33 -1.79
N CYS A 175 -19.15 -4.67 -2.96
CA CYS A 175 -17.82 -4.28 -3.42
C CYS A 175 -17.98 -3.30 -4.57
N TRP A 176 -17.49 -2.08 -4.40
CA TRP A 176 -17.38 -1.05 -5.42
C TRP A 176 -15.96 -1.05 -5.99
N HIS A 177 -15.86 -1.33 -7.28
CA HIS A 177 -14.62 -1.70 -7.96
C HIS A 177 -14.24 -0.72 -9.06
N HIS A 178 -12.95 -0.40 -9.11
CA HIS A 178 -12.28 0.32 -10.18
C HIS A 178 -10.98 -0.39 -10.57
N ASP A 179 -10.79 -0.64 -11.85
CA ASP A 179 -9.56 -1.28 -12.36
C ASP A 179 -8.33 -0.41 -12.04
N VAL A 180 -8.46 0.90 -12.24
CA VAL A 180 -7.40 1.91 -12.01
C VAL A 180 -8.02 3.21 -11.49
N VAL A 181 -7.38 3.82 -10.49
CA VAL A 181 -7.63 5.19 -10.01
C VAL A 181 -6.32 5.97 -10.03
N ASP A 182 -6.29 7.07 -10.79
CA ASP A 182 -5.15 7.98 -10.95
C ASP A 182 -5.62 9.44 -11.14
N GLU A 183 -4.72 10.35 -11.53
CA GLU A 183 -5.03 11.77 -11.72
C GLU A 183 -6.14 12.07 -12.74
N ASN A 184 -6.43 11.16 -13.67
CA ASN A 184 -7.44 11.33 -14.71
C ASN A 184 -8.86 10.99 -14.23
N ASN A 185 -8.97 10.24 -13.14
CA ASN A 185 -10.22 9.83 -12.49
C ASN A 185 -10.06 9.89 -10.97
N ALA A 186 -9.57 11.04 -10.49
CA ALA A 186 -9.21 11.27 -9.09
C ALA A 186 -10.41 11.30 -8.12
N SER A 187 -11.63 11.15 -8.60
CA SER A 187 -12.82 11.01 -7.76
C SER A 187 -13.86 10.12 -8.44
N GLY A 188 -14.81 9.63 -7.65
CA GLY A 188 -15.98 8.93 -8.14
C GLY A 188 -17.05 8.83 -7.07
N SER A 189 -18.28 8.52 -7.47
CA SER A 189 -19.41 8.31 -6.56
C SER A 189 -20.20 7.04 -6.87
N LEU A 190 -20.93 6.56 -5.87
CA LEU A 190 -21.90 5.49 -5.94
C LEU A 190 -23.11 5.87 -5.09
N GLU A 191 -24.29 5.81 -5.69
CA GLU A 191 -25.57 6.03 -5.03
C GLU A 191 -26.45 4.79 -5.18
N PHE A 192 -27.02 4.34 -4.07
CA PHE A 192 -27.97 3.25 -4.07
C PHE A 192 -28.98 3.37 -2.95
N SER A 193 -30.12 2.72 -3.10
CA SER A 193 -31.12 2.53 -2.04
C SER A 193 -31.20 1.06 -1.61
N ILE A 194 -31.48 0.81 -0.34
CA ILE A 194 -31.62 -0.55 0.19
C ILE A 194 -32.62 -0.59 1.34
N ALA A 195 -33.38 -1.68 1.45
CA ALA A 195 -34.34 -1.85 2.54
C ALA A 195 -33.62 -1.94 3.89
N GLY A 196 -34.06 -1.15 4.87
CA GLY A 196 -33.42 -1.10 6.18
C GLY A 196 -33.78 0.17 6.95
N SER A 197 -33.31 0.24 8.19
CA SER A 197 -33.50 1.40 9.08
C SER A 197 -32.28 1.69 9.98
N ASP A 198 -31.21 0.91 9.86
CA ASP A 198 -29.98 1.07 10.62
C ASP A 198 -28.87 1.65 9.74
N VAL A 199 -28.59 2.94 9.90
CA VAL A 199 -27.53 3.65 9.16
C VAL A 199 -26.12 3.25 9.60
N ASP A 200 -25.97 2.64 10.79
CA ASP A 200 -24.68 2.16 11.27
C ASP A 200 -24.27 0.84 10.60
N ALA A 201 -25.21 0.15 9.94
CA ALA A 201 -24.99 -1.14 9.32
C ALA A 201 -24.06 -1.11 8.09
N PHE A 202 -23.72 0.08 7.58
CA PHE A 202 -22.82 0.29 6.43
C PHE A 202 -21.34 0.44 6.81
N PHE A 203 -21.03 0.35 8.11
CA PHE A 203 -19.67 0.53 8.62
C PHE A 203 -19.12 -0.76 9.28
N PRO A 204 -17.79 -0.96 9.25
CA PRO A 204 -16.80 -0.11 8.61
C PRO A 204 -16.75 -0.32 7.08
N VAL A 205 -16.50 0.76 6.34
CA VAL A 205 -16.12 0.70 4.93
C VAL A 205 -14.63 0.38 4.84
N GLN A 206 -14.24 -0.58 4.01
CA GLN A 206 -12.86 -1.03 3.83
C GLN A 206 -12.35 -0.70 2.44
N VAL A 207 -11.07 -0.32 2.31
CA VAL A 207 -10.45 -0.03 1.03
C VAL A 207 -9.29 -0.98 0.77
N MET A 208 -9.30 -1.63 -0.39
CA MET A 208 -8.22 -2.51 -0.86
C MET A 208 -7.73 -2.02 -2.21
N PHE A 209 -6.41 -2.02 -2.43
CA PHE A 209 -5.79 -1.67 -3.71
C PHE A 209 -4.37 -2.24 -3.81
N LYS A 210 -3.75 -2.07 -4.98
CA LYS A 210 -2.33 -2.31 -5.22
C LYS A 210 -1.71 -1.11 -5.94
N SER A 211 -0.46 -0.79 -5.63
CA SER A 211 0.33 0.18 -6.40
C SER A 211 1.80 -0.21 -6.48
N GLU A 212 2.50 0.23 -7.51
CA GLU A 212 3.98 0.19 -7.58
C GLU A 212 4.62 1.53 -7.21
N THR A 213 3.81 2.59 -7.04
CA THR A 213 4.25 3.90 -6.56
C THR A 213 4.39 3.84 -5.05
N LEU A 214 5.63 3.97 -4.56
CA LEU A 214 5.94 3.96 -3.14
C LEU A 214 5.92 5.38 -2.56
N TYR A 215 5.64 5.49 -1.26
CA TYR A 215 5.85 6.71 -0.47
C TYR A 215 7.35 6.99 -0.30
N CYS A 216 8.12 5.95 0.01
CA CYS A 216 9.56 6.10 0.17
C CYS A 216 10.21 6.18 -1.23
N PRO A 217 10.91 7.29 -1.55
CA PRO A 217 11.63 7.43 -2.81
C PRO A 217 12.96 6.69 -2.77
N VAL A 218 12.97 5.46 -2.22
CA VAL A 218 14.18 4.64 -2.13
C VAL A 218 14.58 4.18 -3.51
N GLU A 219 15.78 4.57 -3.91
CA GLU A 219 16.38 4.21 -5.19
C GLU A 219 17.58 3.30 -4.95
N VAL A 220 17.54 2.08 -5.49
CA VAL A 220 18.71 1.20 -5.55
C VAL A 220 19.61 1.65 -6.69
N THR A 221 20.83 2.09 -6.39
CA THR A 221 21.77 2.64 -7.38
C THR A 221 22.76 1.61 -7.91
N SER A 222 23.08 0.58 -7.12
CA SER A 222 23.95 -0.52 -7.56
C SER A 222 23.81 -1.76 -6.69
N VAL A 223 24.09 -2.91 -7.29
CA VAL A 223 24.26 -4.20 -6.60
C VAL A 223 25.59 -4.80 -7.07
N VAL A 224 26.54 -4.95 -6.16
CA VAL A 224 27.91 -5.42 -6.48
C VAL A 224 28.35 -6.52 -5.54
N SER A 225 29.32 -7.32 -5.98
CA SER A 225 29.95 -8.34 -5.12
C SER A 225 30.93 -7.69 -4.15
N SER A 226 30.81 -8.04 -2.87
CA SER A 226 31.77 -7.65 -1.83
C SER A 226 33.18 -8.24 -2.05
N ALA A 227 33.31 -9.29 -2.86
CA ALA A 227 34.60 -9.95 -3.10
C ALA A 227 35.49 -9.21 -4.10
N ASN A 228 34.91 -8.64 -5.16
CA ASN A 228 35.67 -8.06 -6.27
C ASN A 228 35.06 -6.77 -6.85
N GLY A 229 33.95 -6.28 -6.29
CA GLY A 229 33.27 -5.07 -6.77
C GLY A 229 32.53 -5.23 -8.11
N ALA A 230 32.48 -6.44 -8.68
CA ALA A 230 31.78 -6.67 -9.95
C ALA A 230 30.26 -6.52 -9.76
N SER A 231 29.58 -5.99 -10.80
CA SER A 231 28.13 -5.88 -10.82
C SER A 231 27.47 -7.25 -10.73
N ILE A 232 26.43 -7.37 -9.91
CA ILE A 232 25.60 -8.56 -9.79
C ILE A 232 24.26 -8.28 -10.48
N PRO A 233 23.88 -9.05 -11.53
CA PRO A 233 22.57 -8.95 -12.12
C PRO A 233 21.48 -9.16 -11.07
N ASN A 234 20.47 -8.30 -11.10
CA ASN A 234 19.41 -8.28 -10.11
C ASN A 234 18.07 -7.94 -10.74
N ALA A 235 17.00 -8.27 -10.03
CA ALA A 235 15.64 -7.84 -10.33
C ALA A 235 15.10 -7.07 -9.13
N ILE A 236 14.40 -5.97 -9.38
CA ILE A 236 13.77 -5.13 -8.37
C ILE A 236 12.26 -5.15 -8.59
N SER A 237 11.50 -5.38 -7.52
CA SER A 237 10.04 -5.22 -7.50
C SER A 237 9.63 -4.16 -6.49
N LYS A 238 8.52 -3.47 -6.75
CA LYS A 238 7.92 -2.48 -5.87
C LYS A 238 6.46 -2.85 -5.61
N SER A 239 5.99 -2.67 -4.39
CA SER A 239 4.57 -2.86 -4.08
C SER A 239 4.16 -2.03 -2.87
N LEU A 240 3.05 -1.34 -2.99
CA LEU A 240 2.30 -0.71 -1.92
C LEU A 240 0.92 -1.39 -1.84
N VAL A 241 0.55 -1.84 -0.65
CA VAL A 241 -0.76 -2.44 -0.38
C VAL A 241 -1.32 -1.96 0.97
N PRO A 242 -2.64 -1.92 1.14
CA PRO A 242 -3.24 -1.77 2.46
C PRO A 242 -2.90 -2.93 3.42
N ASP A 243 -2.63 -2.61 4.68
CA ASP A 243 -2.63 -3.56 5.80
C ASP A 243 -3.95 -3.50 6.58
N ALA A 244 -4.45 -2.28 6.82
CA ALA A 244 -5.77 -1.99 7.38
C ALA A 244 -6.20 -0.60 6.89
N TYR A 245 -7.30 -0.50 6.16
CA TYR A 245 -7.73 0.77 5.56
C TYR A 245 -9.24 0.88 5.68
N GLN A 246 -9.69 1.72 6.61
CA GLN A 246 -11.10 1.73 6.98
C GLN A 246 -11.64 3.12 7.30
N CYS A 247 -12.92 3.29 7.03
CA CYS A 247 -13.77 4.41 7.39
C CYS A 247 -14.85 3.88 8.35
N ALA A 248 -14.98 4.48 9.55
CA ALA A 248 -15.84 3.97 10.62
C ALA A 248 -16.47 5.08 11.46
#